data_AF-A0A7S0TLC3-F1
#
_entry.id   AF-A0A7S0TLC3-F1
#
_cell.length_a   1.000
_cell.length_b   1.000
_cell.length_c   1.000
_cell.angle_alpha   90.00
_cell.angle_beta   90.00
_cell.angle_gamma   90.00
#
_symmetry.space_group_name_H-M   'P 1'
#
loop_
_entity.id
_entity.type
_entity.pdbx_description
1 polymer ?
#
loop_
_entity_poly.entity_id
_entity_poly.type
_entity_poly.pdbx_seq_one_letter_code
_entity_poly.pdbx_strand_id
1 'polypeptide(L)'
;EKRLPGMKLPSAKPKGSTAAPEEPPAPQASTAPQGQSNAPAAPEAPAAAPAAAEGEDEDDERVLELTDGRTVEAKKLEDVLKKHLDAVAYVMVVGSKKPFLSCMLTLKTHGSEAAEKGADPKSVPTPFDLAEPALNLAKKVGSSATNVHQARQDTAFRANGLLPGFSAANQEIGDGAMQV
;
A
#
# COMPACT_ATOMS: atom_id res chain seq x y z
N GLU A 1 -7.80 38.22 -48.00
CA GLU A 1 -6.41 37.90 -47.59
C GLU A 1 -5.85 38.97 -46.67
N LYS A 2 -5.56 38.64 -45.40
CA LYS A 2 -4.75 39.46 -44.48
C LYS A 2 -3.90 38.51 -43.64
N ARG A 3 -2.58 38.57 -43.85
CA ARG A 3 -1.55 37.86 -43.07
C ARG A 3 -1.43 38.50 -41.68
N LEU A 4 -1.27 37.68 -40.64
CA LEU A 4 -0.50 38.04 -39.45
C LEU A 4 0.54 36.94 -39.16
N PRO A 5 1.82 37.32 -38.96
CA PRO A 5 2.96 36.39 -38.87
C PRO A 5 3.36 36.07 -37.42
N GLY A 6 3.98 34.90 -37.26
CA GLY A 6 5.09 34.72 -36.31
C GLY A 6 4.73 34.56 -34.84
N MET A 7 4.54 33.32 -34.39
CA MET A 7 4.93 32.94 -33.02
C MET A 7 6.06 31.92 -33.10
N LYS A 8 7.21 32.36 -32.61
CA LYS A 8 8.51 31.71 -32.60
C LYS A 8 8.57 30.83 -31.34
N LEU A 9 8.65 29.52 -31.53
CA LEU A 9 8.93 28.56 -30.46
C LEU A 9 10.39 28.73 -29.99
N PRO A 10 10.68 28.90 -28.69
CA PRO A 10 12.02 28.66 -28.18
C PRO A 10 12.22 27.16 -27.95
N SER A 11 13.06 26.56 -28.80
CA SER A 11 13.74 25.30 -28.53
C SER A 11 14.73 25.51 -27.37
N ALA A 12 14.64 24.68 -26.33
CA ALA A 12 15.73 24.48 -25.40
C ALA A 12 15.85 22.99 -25.08
N LYS A 13 16.91 22.39 -25.62
CA LYS A 13 17.47 21.07 -25.33
C LYS A 13 19.00 21.31 -25.25
N PRO A 14 19.80 20.36 -24.76
CA PRO A 14 19.98 19.89 -23.39
C PRO A 14 21.40 20.24 -22.86
N LYS A 15 21.64 20.10 -21.55
CA LYS A 15 22.98 19.85 -20.97
C LYS A 15 22.75 18.75 -19.93
N GLY A 16 23.36 17.56 -19.97
CA GLY A 16 24.66 17.19 -20.50
C GLY A 16 25.72 17.43 -19.44
N SER A 17 25.85 16.52 -18.47
CA SER A 17 27.12 16.30 -17.75
C SER A 17 27.21 14.87 -17.23
N THR A 18 28.03 14.11 -17.92
CA THR A 18 28.64 12.82 -17.56
C THR A 18 29.81 13.05 -16.61
N ALA A 19 29.93 12.25 -15.55
CA ALA A 19 31.21 11.72 -15.05
C ALA A 19 30.95 10.61 -14.03
N ALA A 20 31.47 9.42 -14.33
CA ALA A 20 31.62 8.26 -13.45
C ALA A 20 32.98 8.36 -12.69
N PRO A 21 33.57 7.25 -12.23
CA PRO A 21 33.31 6.47 -11.02
C PRO A 21 34.50 6.56 -10.03
N GLU A 22 34.32 6.19 -8.76
CA GLU A 22 35.48 5.92 -7.89
C GLU A 22 35.27 4.65 -7.05
N GLU A 23 36.35 3.88 -6.97
CA GLU A 23 36.52 2.48 -6.57
C GLU A 23 36.34 2.21 -5.05
N PRO A 24 36.22 0.93 -4.66
CA PRO A 24 36.01 0.49 -3.28
C PRO A 24 37.35 0.24 -2.55
N PRO A 25 37.39 0.31 -1.21
CA PRO A 25 38.42 -0.39 -0.46
C PRO A 25 38.00 -1.83 -0.12
N ALA A 26 38.97 -2.70 -0.37
CA ALA A 26 38.99 -4.16 -0.26
C ALA A 26 39.03 -4.67 1.21
N PRO A 27 39.10 -6.01 1.44
CA PRO A 27 38.62 -6.69 2.63
C PRO A 27 39.65 -6.77 3.76
N GLN A 28 39.18 -6.89 5.00
CA GLN A 28 39.99 -7.45 6.09
C GLN A 28 39.48 -8.84 6.47
N ALA A 29 40.37 -9.81 6.29
CA ALA A 29 40.21 -11.19 6.68
C ALA A 29 40.71 -11.42 8.11
N SER A 30 40.20 -12.52 8.67
CA SER A 30 40.80 -13.37 9.72
C SER A 30 40.91 -12.79 11.13
N THR A 31 40.21 -13.42 12.07
CA THR A 31 40.81 -14.52 12.87
C THR A 31 39.72 -15.28 13.62
N ALA A 32 39.69 -16.60 13.45
CA ALA A 32 39.08 -17.53 14.41
C ALA A 32 39.94 -17.58 15.69
N PRO A 33 39.36 -18.01 16.82
CA PRO A 33 39.78 -19.33 17.30
C PRO A 33 38.63 -20.22 17.78
N GLN A 34 38.97 -21.50 17.75
CA GLN A 34 38.18 -22.68 18.07
C GLN A 34 37.74 -22.77 19.54
N GLY A 35 36.64 -23.50 19.74
CA GLY A 35 36.56 -24.51 20.79
C GLY A 35 35.56 -24.19 21.90
N GLN A 36 34.42 -24.89 21.90
CA GLN A 36 34.14 -25.93 22.88
C GLN A 36 32.81 -26.63 22.58
N SER A 37 32.91 -27.95 22.57
CA SER A 37 31.84 -28.94 22.59
C SER A 37 30.90 -28.77 23.77
N ASN A 38 29.58 -28.80 23.52
CA ASN A 38 28.67 -29.48 24.44
C ASN A 38 27.49 -30.08 23.65
N ALA A 39 27.24 -31.36 23.92
CA ALA A 39 26.17 -32.16 23.33
C ALA A 39 24.85 -31.99 24.14
N PRO A 40 23.77 -32.72 23.80
CA PRO A 40 22.50 -32.18 23.34
C PRO A 40 21.49 -31.96 24.47
N ALA A 41 20.81 -30.81 24.46
CA ALA A 41 19.59 -30.62 25.24
C ALA A 41 18.37 -31.03 24.39
N ALA A 42 17.49 -31.80 25.02
CA ALA A 42 16.25 -32.36 24.50
C ALA A 42 15.30 -31.29 23.92
N PRO A 43 14.34 -31.68 23.05
CA PRO A 43 13.41 -30.75 22.44
C PRO A 43 12.43 -30.20 23.48
N GLU A 44 12.57 -28.93 23.85
CA GLU A 44 11.47 -28.18 24.42
C GLU A 44 10.39 -28.03 23.35
N ALA A 45 9.26 -28.68 23.59
CA ALA A 45 8.03 -28.45 22.85
C ALA A 45 7.73 -26.94 22.84
N PRO A 46 7.45 -26.32 21.69
CA PRO A 46 6.91 -24.98 21.71
C PRO A 46 5.56 -25.06 22.43
N ALA A 47 5.50 -24.40 23.59
CA ALA A 47 4.28 -24.08 24.28
C ALA A 47 3.28 -23.60 23.24
N ALA A 48 2.14 -24.29 23.17
CA ALA A 48 1.01 -23.91 22.37
C ALA A 48 0.78 -22.41 22.59
N ALA A 49 0.98 -21.63 21.53
CA ALA A 49 0.49 -20.27 21.48
C ALA A 49 -0.99 -20.35 21.86
N PRO A 50 -1.49 -19.55 22.83
CA PRO A 50 -2.91 -19.49 23.04
C PRO A 50 -3.52 -19.10 21.69
N ALA A 51 -4.40 -19.99 21.21
CA ALA A 51 -5.27 -19.73 20.09
C ALA A 51 -5.76 -18.30 20.25
N ALA A 52 -5.46 -17.47 19.25
CA ALA A 52 -6.06 -16.16 19.13
C ALA A 52 -7.55 -16.41 19.33
N ALA A 53 -8.07 -15.94 20.46
CA ALA A 53 -9.49 -15.92 20.69
C ALA A 53 -10.03 -15.17 19.47
N GLU A 54 -10.80 -15.87 18.65
CA GLU A 54 -11.74 -15.26 17.74
C GLU A 54 -12.71 -14.52 18.65
N GLY A 55 -12.31 -13.32 19.04
CA GLY A 55 -13.23 -12.27 19.39
C GLY A 55 -14.01 -12.02 18.12
N GLU A 56 -15.14 -12.69 18.01
CA GLU A 56 -16.33 -12.12 17.39
C GLU A 56 -16.65 -10.83 18.17
N ASP A 57 -15.79 -9.82 18.05
CA ASP A 57 -16.13 -8.47 18.42
C ASP A 57 -17.21 -8.07 17.42
N GLU A 58 -18.45 -8.05 17.91
CA GLU A 58 -19.63 -7.40 17.35
C GLU A 58 -19.37 -5.89 17.19
N ASP A 59 -18.35 -5.54 16.41
CA ASP A 59 -17.94 -4.19 16.03
C ASP A 59 -18.82 -3.71 14.85
N ASP A 60 -20.08 -4.13 14.84
CA ASP A 60 -21.00 -3.98 13.70
C ASP A 60 -21.37 -2.52 13.42
N GLU A 61 -21.02 -1.59 14.32
CA GLU A 61 -21.26 -0.15 14.15
C GLU A 61 -20.08 0.67 14.67
N ARG A 62 -18.93 0.63 13.99
CA ARG A 62 -17.86 1.62 14.19
C ARG A 62 -18.33 3.01 13.73
N VAL A 63 -19.09 3.68 14.58
CA VAL A 63 -19.56 5.04 14.37
C VAL A 63 -18.44 6.02 14.72
N LEU A 64 -17.98 6.77 13.73
CA LEU A 64 -16.95 7.79 13.84
C LEU A 64 -17.60 9.16 14.05
N GLU A 65 -17.11 9.91 15.03
CA GLU A 65 -17.59 11.26 15.32
C GLU A 65 -16.64 12.32 14.73
N LEU A 66 -17.19 13.27 13.98
CA LEU A 66 -16.48 14.42 13.42
C LEU A 66 -16.54 15.63 14.38
N THR A 67 -15.72 16.65 14.12
CA THR A 67 -15.67 17.87 14.96
C THR A 67 -16.99 18.64 15.05
N ASP A 68 -17.86 18.49 14.07
CA ASP A 68 -19.15 19.19 14.00
C ASP A 68 -20.30 18.39 14.64
N GLY A 69 -19.99 17.28 15.30
CA GLY A 69 -20.96 16.40 15.95
C GLY A 69 -21.67 15.44 15.01
N ARG A 70 -21.32 15.41 13.71
CA ARG A 70 -21.83 14.40 12.79
C ARG A 70 -21.20 13.04 13.07
N THR A 71 -22.02 12.01 12.92
CA THR A 71 -21.66 10.61 13.07
C THR A 71 -21.60 9.93 11.71
N VAL A 72 -20.61 9.05 11.55
CA VAL A 72 -20.31 8.39 10.27
C VAL A 72 -20.08 6.91 10.51
N GLU A 73 -20.85 6.06 9.84
CA GLU A 73 -20.64 4.60 9.88
C GLU A 73 -19.41 4.22 9.06
N ALA A 74 -18.33 3.80 9.72
CA ALA A 74 -17.09 3.41 9.05
C ALA A 74 -17.29 2.24 8.08
N LYS A 75 -18.07 1.22 8.48
CA LYS A 75 -18.36 0.03 7.68
C LYS A 75 -18.97 0.39 6.32
N LYS A 76 -19.95 1.31 6.32
CA LYS A 76 -20.57 1.80 5.09
C LYS A 76 -19.57 2.51 4.17
N LEU A 77 -18.67 3.32 4.73
CA LEU A 77 -17.62 3.96 3.93
C LEU A 77 -16.60 2.95 3.39
N GLU A 78 -16.19 2.00 4.20
CA GLU A 78 -15.26 0.93 3.79
C GLU A 78 -15.84 0.09 2.66
N ASP A 79 -17.13 -0.23 2.71
CA ASP A 79 -17.82 -1.00 1.67
C ASP A 79 -17.91 -0.22 0.34
N VAL A 80 -18.26 1.07 0.40
CA VAL A 80 -18.27 1.93 -0.78
C VAL A 80 -16.86 2.09 -1.37
N LEU A 81 -15.84 2.28 -0.52
CA LEU A 81 -14.45 2.40 -0.97
C LEU A 81 -13.96 1.10 -1.62
N LYS A 82 -14.23 -0.07 -1.02
CA LYS A 82 -13.84 -1.38 -1.57
C LYS A 82 -14.47 -1.64 -2.94
N LYS A 83 -15.71 -1.20 -3.16
CA LYS A 83 -16.42 -1.33 -4.45
C LYS A 83 -15.74 -0.57 -5.59
N HIS A 84 -15.07 0.54 -5.31
CA HIS A 84 -14.39 1.37 -6.31
C HIS A 84 -12.88 1.14 -6.39
N LEU A 85 -12.31 0.39 -5.44
CA LEU A 85 -10.87 0.16 -5.29
C LEU A 85 -10.53 -1.32 -5.43
N ASP A 86 -10.71 -1.90 -6.62
CA ASP A 86 -10.47 -3.32 -6.88
C ASP A 86 -9.05 -3.82 -6.52
N ALA A 87 -8.07 -2.92 -6.56
CA ALA A 87 -6.67 -3.19 -6.23
C ALA A 87 -6.39 -3.26 -4.71
N VAL A 88 -7.38 -2.98 -3.87
CA VAL A 88 -7.26 -2.93 -2.41
C VAL A 88 -7.89 -4.18 -1.79
N ALA A 89 -7.15 -4.83 -0.89
CA ALA A 89 -7.61 -5.99 -0.12
C ALA A 89 -8.40 -5.54 1.11
N TYR A 90 -7.85 -4.57 1.85
CA TYR A 90 -8.45 -4.06 3.08
C TYR A 90 -8.47 -2.53 3.08
N VAL A 91 -9.58 -1.98 3.55
CA VAL A 91 -9.79 -0.56 3.79
C VAL A 91 -10.18 -0.44 5.26
N MET A 92 -9.57 0.50 5.97
CA MET A 92 -9.96 0.86 7.32
C MET A 92 -10.13 2.38 7.40
N VAL A 93 -11.31 2.84 7.76
CA VAL A 93 -11.60 4.27 7.92
C VAL A 93 -11.44 4.65 9.40
N VAL A 94 -10.68 5.71 9.65
CA VAL A 94 -10.35 6.21 10.98
C VAL A 94 -10.81 7.66 11.07
N GLY A 95 -11.65 7.94 12.06
CA GLY A 95 -12.05 9.29 12.45
C GLY A 95 -11.46 9.62 13.82
N SER A 96 -11.01 10.85 14.03
CA SER A 96 -10.40 11.25 15.31
C SER A 96 -10.93 12.58 15.84
N LYS A 97 -12.26 12.81 15.78
CA LYS A 97 -12.87 14.11 16.10
C LYS A 97 -12.13 15.27 15.41
N LYS A 98 -11.80 15.05 14.14
CA LYS A 98 -11.19 16.01 13.22
C LYS A 98 -12.23 16.37 12.16
N PRO A 99 -12.05 17.48 11.43
CA PRO A 99 -12.96 17.85 10.35
C PRO A 99 -12.79 16.99 9.10
N PHE A 100 -11.95 15.96 9.14
CA PHE A 100 -11.66 15.06 8.04
C PHE A 100 -11.53 13.63 8.55
N LEU A 101 -11.81 12.67 7.66
CA LEU A 101 -11.54 11.25 7.87
C LEU A 101 -10.18 10.89 7.29
N SER A 102 -9.59 9.82 7.80
CA SER A 102 -8.39 9.22 7.23
C SER A 102 -8.69 7.78 6.89
N CYS A 103 -8.14 7.25 5.80
CA CYS A 103 -8.19 5.82 5.52
C CYS A 103 -6.80 5.20 5.51
N MET A 104 -6.74 3.96 5.95
CA MET A 104 -5.63 3.06 5.69
C MET A 104 -6.06 2.04 4.65
N LEU A 105 -5.19 1.81 3.67
CA LEU A 105 -5.42 0.86 2.58
C LEU A 105 -4.33 -0.19 2.59
N THR A 106 -4.72 -1.44 2.38
CA THR A 106 -3.81 -2.55 2.10
C THR A 106 -4.02 -2.98 0.66
N LEU A 107 -3.01 -2.83 -0.19
CA LEU A 107 -3.08 -3.30 -1.57
C LEU A 107 -3.16 -4.83 -1.63
N LYS A 108 -3.82 -5.36 -2.66
CA LYS A 108 -3.82 -6.80 -2.93
C LYS A 108 -2.42 -7.26 -3.31
N THR A 109 -1.90 -8.21 -2.54
CA THR A 109 -0.62 -8.88 -2.78
C THR A 109 -0.82 -10.39 -2.78
N HIS A 110 0.17 -11.14 -3.24
CA HIS A 110 0.14 -12.60 -3.08
C HIS A 110 0.03 -13.02 -1.60
N GLY A 111 0.61 -12.24 -0.68
CA GLY A 111 0.45 -12.46 0.75
C GLY A 111 -0.99 -12.23 1.23
N SER A 112 -1.67 -11.18 0.75
CA SER A 112 -3.08 -10.96 1.12
C SER A 112 -4.01 -12.01 0.53
N GLU A 113 -3.78 -12.44 -0.72
CA GLU A 113 -4.57 -13.53 -1.33
C GLU A 113 -4.36 -14.88 -0.61
N ALA A 114 -3.16 -15.13 -0.09
CA ALA A 114 -2.88 -16.30 0.73
C ALA A 114 -3.63 -16.22 2.08
N ALA A 115 -3.64 -15.05 2.72
CA ALA A 115 -4.41 -14.83 3.95
C ALA A 115 -5.90 -15.09 3.75
N GLU A 116 -6.47 -14.59 2.64
CA GLU A 116 -7.89 -14.79 2.29
C GLU A 116 -8.23 -16.28 2.07
N LYS A 117 -7.25 -17.09 1.66
CA LYS A 117 -7.39 -18.54 1.49
C LYS A 117 -7.08 -19.33 2.77
N GLY A 118 -6.82 -18.67 3.89
CA GLY A 118 -6.47 -19.30 5.17
C GLY A 118 -5.04 -19.85 5.24
N ALA A 119 -4.16 -19.45 4.33
CA ALA A 119 -2.74 -19.80 4.36
C ALA A 119 -1.92 -18.70 5.05
N ASP A 120 -0.81 -19.07 5.68
CA ASP A 120 0.11 -18.09 6.28
C ASP A 120 0.74 -17.22 5.18
N PRO A 121 0.57 -15.88 5.19
CA PRO A 121 1.16 -14.98 4.19
C PRO A 121 2.68 -15.14 4.08
N LYS A 122 3.35 -15.53 5.15
CA LYS A 122 4.82 -15.72 5.17
C LYS A 122 5.27 -16.99 4.46
N SER A 123 4.36 -17.92 4.20
CA SER A 123 4.66 -19.15 3.46
C SER A 123 4.80 -18.92 1.95
N VAL A 124 4.35 -17.76 1.45
CA VAL A 124 4.46 -17.40 0.03
C VAL A 124 5.85 -16.82 -0.27
N PRO A 125 6.51 -17.22 -1.38
CA PRO A 125 7.84 -16.71 -1.72
C PRO A 125 7.91 -15.19 -1.91
N THR A 126 6.83 -14.55 -2.37
CA THR A 126 6.78 -13.12 -2.71
C THR A 126 5.55 -12.42 -2.11
N PRO A 127 5.46 -12.30 -0.76
CA PRO A 127 4.23 -11.86 -0.10
C PRO A 127 3.90 -10.38 -0.33
N PHE A 128 4.87 -9.57 -0.74
CA PHE A 128 4.73 -8.13 -1.00
C PHE A 128 4.54 -7.79 -2.49
N ASP A 129 4.63 -8.78 -3.37
CA ASP A 129 4.37 -8.58 -4.80
C ASP A 129 2.88 -8.36 -5.02
N LEU A 130 2.56 -7.41 -5.88
CA LEU A 130 1.18 -7.05 -6.19
C LEU A 130 0.47 -8.26 -6.81
N ALA A 131 -0.74 -8.52 -6.33
CA ALA A 131 -1.60 -9.52 -6.92
C ALA A 131 -2.12 -9.07 -8.29
N GLU A 132 -2.75 -9.98 -9.03
CA GLU A 132 -3.24 -9.72 -10.39
C GLU A 132 -4.16 -8.48 -10.49
N PRO A 133 -5.15 -8.26 -9.59
CA PRO A 133 -5.99 -7.05 -9.66
C PRO A 133 -5.19 -5.75 -9.52
N ALA A 134 -4.21 -5.71 -8.62
CA ALA A 134 -3.36 -4.55 -8.39
C ALA A 134 -2.35 -4.33 -9.53
N LEU A 135 -1.78 -5.41 -10.09
CA LEU A 135 -0.92 -5.35 -11.27
C LEU A 135 -1.69 -4.88 -12.51
N ASN A 136 -2.93 -5.31 -12.69
CA ASN A 136 -3.78 -4.88 -13.80
C ASN A 136 -4.08 -3.37 -13.70
N LEU A 137 -4.36 -2.87 -12.50
CA LEU A 137 -4.48 -1.44 -12.27
C LEU A 137 -3.17 -0.72 -12.61
N ALA A 138 -2.03 -1.21 -12.13
CA ALA A 138 -0.73 -0.59 -12.40
C ALA A 138 -0.44 -0.50 -13.91
N LYS A 139 -0.64 -1.59 -14.65
CA LYS A 139 -0.47 -1.62 -16.11
C LYS A 139 -1.42 -0.66 -16.82
N LYS A 140 -2.70 -0.62 -16.41
CA LYS A 140 -3.72 0.26 -16.99
C LYS A 140 -3.34 1.74 -16.88
N VAL A 141 -2.70 2.13 -15.79
CA VAL A 141 -2.30 3.52 -15.54
C VAL A 141 -0.87 3.84 -15.94
N GLY A 142 -0.18 2.91 -16.61
CA GLY A 142 1.20 3.07 -17.05
C GLY A 142 2.24 3.03 -15.92
N SER A 143 1.87 2.52 -14.74
CA SER A 143 2.78 2.29 -13.62
C SER A 143 3.64 1.04 -13.86
N SER A 144 4.91 1.11 -13.46
CA SER A 144 5.84 -0.03 -13.50
C SER A 144 5.92 -0.78 -12.17
N ALA A 145 5.03 -0.49 -11.21
CA ALA A 145 5.07 -1.10 -9.90
C ALA A 145 4.71 -2.58 -9.95
N THR A 146 5.57 -3.42 -9.39
CA THR A 146 5.32 -4.88 -9.25
C THR A 146 5.14 -5.32 -7.81
N ASN A 147 5.47 -4.47 -6.84
CA ASN A 147 5.29 -4.73 -5.41
C ASN A 147 4.73 -3.49 -4.68
N VAL A 148 4.29 -3.69 -3.44
CA VAL A 148 3.68 -2.63 -2.61
C VAL A 148 4.62 -1.43 -2.40
N HIS A 149 5.92 -1.68 -2.24
CA HIS A 149 6.88 -0.62 -1.97
C HIS A 149 7.01 0.33 -3.17
N GLN A 150 7.10 -0.24 -4.37
CA GLN A 150 7.11 0.52 -5.63
C GLN A 150 5.78 1.23 -5.85
N ALA A 151 4.64 0.55 -5.65
CA ALA A 151 3.31 1.13 -5.83
C ALA A 151 3.08 2.37 -4.95
N ARG A 152 3.64 2.37 -3.73
CA ARG A 152 3.58 3.51 -2.81
C ARG A 152 4.37 4.73 -3.32
N GLN A 153 5.48 4.50 -4.01
CA GLN A 153 6.36 5.55 -4.53
C GLN A 153 5.93 6.00 -5.93
N ASP A 154 5.20 5.17 -6.66
CA ASP A 154 4.76 5.45 -8.02
C ASP A 154 3.61 6.47 -8.03
N THR A 155 3.89 7.63 -8.62
CA THR A 155 2.93 8.73 -8.73
C THR A 155 1.80 8.40 -9.70
N ALA A 156 2.05 7.66 -10.77
CA ALA A 156 1.01 7.26 -11.72
C ALA A 156 0.04 6.27 -11.06
N PHE A 157 0.56 5.30 -10.30
CA PHE A 157 -0.27 4.37 -9.55
C PHE A 157 -1.21 5.09 -8.57
N ARG A 158 -0.66 6.05 -7.80
CA ARG A 158 -1.44 6.82 -6.84
C ARG A 158 -2.43 7.78 -7.50
N ALA A 159 -1.95 8.63 -8.41
CA ALA A 159 -2.73 9.73 -8.96
C ALA A 159 -3.76 9.28 -10.00
N ASN A 160 -3.42 8.26 -10.80
CA ASN A 160 -4.28 7.79 -11.89
C ASN A 160 -4.94 6.45 -11.58
N GLY A 161 -4.43 5.69 -10.61
CA GLY A 161 -5.02 4.42 -10.19
C GLY A 161 -5.96 4.58 -9.01
N LEU A 162 -5.44 5.04 -7.87
CA LEU A 162 -6.21 5.08 -6.63
C LEU A 162 -7.13 6.31 -6.53
N LEU A 163 -6.62 7.52 -6.80
CA LEU A 163 -7.40 8.76 -6.63
C LEU A 163 -8.72 8.78 -7.43
N PRO A 164 -8.82 8.27 -8.67
CA PRO A 164 -10.10 8.22 -9.36
C PRO A 164 -11.13 7.32 -8.65
N GLY A 165 -10.70 6.21 -8.06
CA GLY A 165 -11.56 5.34 -7.25
C GLY A 165 -12.06 6.04 -5.99
N PHE A 166 -11.18 6.78 -5.30
CA PHE A 166 -11.59 7.64 -4.18
C PHE A 166 -12.57 8.72 -4.61
N SER A 167 -12.34 9.38 -5.73
CA SER A 167 -13.26 10.40 -6.24
C SER A 167 -14.63 9.82 -6.57
N ALA A 168 -14.69 8.61 -7.15
CA ALA A 168 -15.95 7.93 -7.44
C ALA A 168 -16.70 7.53 -6.16
N ALA A 169 -15.98 6.98 -5.18
CA ALA A 169 -16.53 6.66 -3.87
C ALA A 169 -17.08 7.91 -3.16
N ASN A 170 -16.31 9.01 -3.16
CA ASN A 170 -16.70 10.29 -2.55
C ASN A 170 -17.92 10.93 -3.24
N GLN A 171 -18.10 10.70 -4.54
CA GLN A 171 -19.31 11.09 -5.26
C GLN A 171 -20.53 10.24 -4.89
N GLU A 172 -20.34 8.92 -4.70
CA GLU A 172 -21.40 8.02 -4.25
C GLU A 172 -21.85 8.31 -2.81
N ILE A 173 -20.92 8.68 -1.94
CA ILE A 173 -21.20 9.08 -0.55
C ILE A 173 -22.06 10.35 -0.50
N GLY A 174 -21.77 11.34 -1.37
CA GLY A 174 -22.60 12.54 -1.54
C GLY A 174 -22.59 13.54 -0.39
N ASP A 175 -22.08 13.19 0.81
CA ASP A 175 -21.85 14.10 1.93
C ASP A 175 -20.37 14.52 1.99
N GLY A 176 -20.11 15.82 1.82
CA GLY A 176 -18.76 16.40 1.88
C GLY A 176 -18.03 16.16 3.20
N ALA A 177 -18.74 15.95 4.32
CA ALA A 177 -18.11 15.63 5.61
C ALA A 177 -17.67 14.17 5.73
N MET A 178 -18.18 13.29 4.86
CA MET A 178 -17.91 11.85 4.88
C MET A 178 -16.92 11.43 3.78
N GLN A 179 -16.34 12.40 3.07
CA GLN A 179 -15.35 12.14 2.02
C GLN A 179 -13.99 11.80 2.63
N VAL A 180 -13.28 10.86 1.99
CA VAL A 180 -11.96 10.35 2.42
C VAL A 180 -10.88 10.63 1.38
#